data_AF-A0A7V2RUW4-F1
#
_entry.id   AF-A0A7V2RUW4-F1
#
_cell.length_a   1.000
_cell.length_b   1.000
_cell.length_c   1.000
_cell.angle_alpha   90.00
_cell.angle_beta   90.00
_cell.angle_gamma   90.00
#
_symmetry.space_group_name_H-M   'P 1'
#
loop_
_entity.id
_entity.type
_entity.pdbx_description
1 polymer ?
#
loop_
_entity_poly.entity_id
_entity_poly.type
_entity_poly.pdbx_seq_one_letter_code
_entity_poly.pdbx_strand_id
1 'polypeptide(L)'
;MGAPRRVALALLALPFELLALGVVAVALPLLLSLPRLDGTVAVTGLREPILVERDAFGIPTIRAANERDLYFGLGFVHAQDRLWQMEFHRRLGQGRLAEILGPAALPSDRLMRTLGLYRRA
;
A
#
# COMPACT_ATOMS: atom_id res chain seq x y z
N MET A 1 -21.30 -51.76 -0.32
CA MET A 1 -20.01 -51.66 0.40
C MET A 1 -19.06 -50.62 -0.25
N GLY A 2 -19.46 -49.35 -0.36
CA GLY A 2 -18.69 -48.30 -1.08
C GLY A 2 -18.24 -47.10 -0.23
N ALA A 3 -18.59 -47.07 1.07
CA ALA A 3 -18.30 -45.97 1.99
C ALA A 3 -16.81 -45.78 2.38
N PRO A 4 -15.98 -46.82 2.59
CA PRO A 4 -14.65 -46.62 3.19
C PRO A 4 -13.64 -45.94 2.24
N ARG A 5 -13.75 -46.19 0.93
CA ARG A 5 -12.88 -45.55 -0.07
C ARG A 5 -13.15 -44.06 -0.24
N ARG A 6 -14.40 -43.63 -0.14
CA ARG A 6 -14.79 -42.21 -0.23
C ARG A 6 -14.30 -41.42 0.98
N VAL A 7 -14.38 -41.99 2.17
CA VAL A 7 -13.88 -41.36 3.41
C VAL A 7 -12.35 -41.25 3.40
N ALA A 8 -11.64 -42.30 2.95
CA ALA A 8 -10.18 -42.26 2.84
C ALA A 8 -9.68 -41.20 1.84
N LEU A 9 -10.36 -41.06 0.69
CA LEU A 9 -10.04 -40.02 -0.30
C LEU A 9 -10.33 -38.61 0.22
N ALA A 10 -11.43 -38.43 0.96
CA ALA A 10 -11.76 -37.13 1.58
C ALA A 10 -10.74 -36.71 2.64
N LEU A 11 -10.27 -37.64 3.48
CA LEU A 11 -9.24 -37.35 4.49
C LEU A 11 -7.88 -36.99 3.88
N LEU A 12 -7.54 -37.58 2.73
CA LEU A 12 -6.33 -37.24 1.98
C LEU A 12 -6.45 -35.90 1.24
N ALA A 13 -7.66 -35.50 0.83
CA ALA A 13 -7.91 -34.22 0.17
C ALA A 13 -7.97 -33.03 1.14
N LEU A 14 -8.41 -33.26 2.38
CA LEU A 14 -8.55 -32.25 3.44
C LEU A 14 -7.33 -31.31 3.60
N PRO A 15 -6.06 -31.77 3.68
CA PRO A 15 -4.93 -30.85 3.80
C PRO A 15 -4.73 -29.96 2.59
N PHE A 16 -5.06 -30.44 1.38
CA PHE A 16 -4.96 -29.65 0.15
C PHE A 16 -6.06 -28.59 0.08
N GLU A 17 -7.28 -28.93 0.52
CA GLU A 17 -8.39 -27.98 0.65
C GLU A 17 -8.10 -26.90 1.69
N LEU A 18 -7.56 -27.28 2.85
CA LEU A 18 -7.14 -26.33 3.89
C LEU A 18 -6.00 -25.43 3.43
N LEU A 19 -5.03 -25.98 2.68
CA LEU A 19 -3.95 -25.19 2.09
C LEU A 19 -4.51 -24.21 1.05
N ALA A 20 -5.38 -24.68 0.15
CA ALA A 20 -6.01 -23.84 -0.85
C ALA A 20 -6.82 -22.71 -0.20
N LEU A 21 -7.59 -23.02 0.85
CA LEU A 21 -8.32 -22.03 1.62
C LEU A 21 -7.38 -21.03 2.31
N GLY A 22 -6.28 -21.49 2.90
CA GLY A 22 -5.25 -20.63 3.50
C GLY A 22 -4.61 -19.70 2.48
N VAL A 23 -4.27 -20.20 1.30
CA VAL A 23 -3.72 -19.39 0.19
C VAL A 23 -4.74 -18.35 -0.24
N VAL A 24 -6.00 -18.71 -0.45
CA VAL A 24 -7.05 -17.76 -0.83
C VAL A 24 -7.27 -16.71 0.26
N ALA A 25 -7.30 -17.12 1.53
CA ALA A 25 -7.50 -16.23 2.67
C ALA A 25 -6.38 -15.18 2.80
N VAL A 26 -5.16 -15.48 2.35
CA VAL A 26 -4.04 -14.54 2.33
C VAL A 26 -3.97 -13.76 1.02
N ALA A 27 -4.07 -14.42 -0.12
CA ALA A 27 -3.88 -13.81 -1.44
C ALA A 27 -4.99 -12.82 -1.77
N LEU A 28 -6.25 -13.13 -1.46
CA LEU A 28 -7.37 -12.28 -1.83
C LEU A 28 -7.30 -10.89 -1.18
N PRO A 29 -7.14 -10.73 0.15
CA PRO A 29 -6.96 -9.41 0.76
C PRO A 29 -5.75 -8.65 0.21
N LEU A 30 -4.65 -9.35 -0.06
CA LEU A 30 -3.45 -8.72 -0.62
C LEU A 30 -3.72 -8.16 -2.02
N LEU A 31 -4.38 -8.93 -2.89
CA LEU A 31 -4.73 -8.48 -4.24
C LEU A 31 -5.76 -7.35 -4.21
N LEU A 32 -6.72 -7.38 -3.29
CA LEU A 32 -7.71 -6.32 -3.11
C LEU A 32 -7.12 -5.06 -2.46
N SER A 33 -5.96 -5.14 -1.82
CA SER A 33 -5.28 -3.98 -1.22
C SER A 33 -4.50 -3.13 -2.23
N LEU A 34 -4.32 -3.63 -3.46
CA LEU A 34 -3.60 -2.91 -4.51
C LEU A 34 -4.38 -1.67 -4.96
N PRO A 35 -3.68 -0.54 -5.22
CA PRO A 35 -4.31 0.65 -5.75
C PRO A 35 -4.82 0.41 -7.18
N ARG A 36 -5.90 1.09 -7.54
CA ARG A 36 -6.37 1.15 -8.92
C ARG A 36 -5.42 2.02 -9.74
N LEU A 37 -4.76 1.43 -10.74
CA LEU A 37 -3.83 2.13 -11.63
C LEU A 37 -4.48 2.58 -12.95
N ASP A 38 -5.53 1.89 -13.38
CA ASP A 38 -6.17 2.10 -14.68
C ASP A 38 -7.58 2.70 -14.60
N GLY A 39 -7.93 3.41 -15.66
CA GLY A 39 -9.23 4.05 -15.84
C GLY A 39 -9.26 5.47 -15.29
N THR A 40 -10.47 5.97 -15.07
CA THR A 40 -10.69 7.35 -14.62
C THR A 40 -11.10 7.38 -13.16
N VAL A 41 -10.45 8.26 -12.39
CA VAL A 41 -10.78 8.53 -10.99
C VAL A 41 -11.18 10.00 -10.87
N ALA A 42 -12.39 10.26 -10.39
CA ALA A 42 -12.83 11.61 -10.07
C ALA A 42 -12.28 12.01 -8.70
N VAL A 43 -11.60 13.16 -8.65
CA VAL A 43 -11.01 13.71 -7.42
C VAL A 43 -11.42 15.17 -7.28
N THR A 44 -11.48 15.65 -6.04
CA THR A 44 -11.72 17.06 -5.75
C THR A 44 -10.41 17.85 -5.81
N GLY A 45 -10.48 19.12 -6.24
CA GLY A 45 -9.36 20.06 -6.17
C GLY A 45 -8.52 20.22 -7.44
N LEU A 46 -8.78 19.41 -8.48
CA LEU A 46 -8.25 19.62 -9.83
C LEU A 46 -9.02 20.71 -10.56
N ARG A 47 -8.30 21.49 -11.37
CA ARG A 47 -8.90 22.47 -12.28
C ARG A 47 -9.14 21.85 -13.65
N GLU A 48 -8.18 21.05 -14.12
CA GLU A 48 -8.21 20.36 -15.40
C GLU A 48 -7.88 18.87 -15.22
N PRO A 49 -8.26 18.01 -16.18
CA PRO A 49 -7.88 16.60 -16.16
C PRO A 49 -6.35 16.40 -16.21
N ILE A 50 -5.89 15.34 -15.54
CA ILE A 50 -4.50 14.86 -15.57
C ILE A 50 -4.49 13.49 -16.25
N LEU A 51 -3.51 13.27 -17.11
CA LEU A 51 -3.22 11.95 -17.68
C LEU A 51 -1.98 11.35 -16.99
N VAL A 52 -2.12 10.13 -16.49
CA VAL A 52 -1.02 9.34 -15.91
C VAL A 52 -0.85 8.08 -16.74
N GLU A 53 0.31 7.94 -17.37
CA GLU A 53 0.68 6.78 -18.18
C GLU A 53 1.81 6.03 -17.47
N ARG A 54 1.78 4.70 -17.44
CA ARG A 54 2.84 3.87 -16.86
C ARG A 54 3.45 2.98 -17.94
N ASP A 55 4.78 2.89 -17.95
CA ASP A 55 5.48 1.99 -18.85
C ASP A 55 5.45 0.53 -18.36
N ALA A 56 6.13 -0.37 -19.07
CA ALA A 56 6.20 -1.79 -18.73
C ALA A 56 6.87 -2.08 -17.37
N PHE A 57 7.65 -1.14 -16.83
CA PHE A 57 8.29 -1.23 -15.52
C PHE A 57 7.48 -0.49 -14.43
N GLY A 58 6.34 0.09 -14.78
CA GLY A 58 5.48 0.85 -13.88
C GLY A 58 5.96 2.28 -13.62
N ILE A 59 6.90 2.81 -14.42
CA ILE A 59 7.39 4.19 -14.28
C ILE A 59 6.30 5.16 -14.76
N PRO A 60 5.79 6.06 -13.90
CA PRO A 60 4.69 6.96 -14.25
C PRO A 60 5.20 8.22 -14.98
N THR A 61 4.55 8.53 -16.10
CA THR A 61 4.62 9.83 -16.79
C THR A 61 3.33 10.59 -16.53
N ILE A 62 3.45 11.82 -16.01
CA ILE A 62 2.30 12.65 -15.62
C ILE A 62 2.21 13.85 -16.57
N ARG A 63 1.03 14.05 -17.17
CA ARG A 63 0.74 15.17 -18.06
C ARG A 63 -0.43 15.97 -17.50
N ALA A 64 -0.26 17.28 -17.38
CA ALA A 64 -1.28 18.20 -16.89
C ALA A 64 -1.21 19.52 -17.67
N ALA A 65 -2.35 20.24 -17.75
CA ALA A 65 -2.44 21.52 -18.45
C ALA A 65 -1.82 22.70 -17.66
N ASN A 66 -1.55 22.51 -16.36
CA ASN A 66 -0.97 23.54 -15.49
C ASN A 66 -0.13 22.91 -14.38
N GLU A 67 0.77 23.71 -13.81
CA GLU A 67 1.74 23.26 -12.80
C GLU A 67 1.08 22.79 -11.49
N ARG A 68 0.00 23.46 -11.06
CA ARG A 68 -0.69 23.09 -9.82
C ARG A 68 -1.26 21.68 -9.92
N ASP A 69 -1.96 21.39 -11.01
CA ASP A 69 -2.52 20.06 -11.24
C ASP A 69 -1.38 19.04 -11.47
N LEU A 70 -0.27 19.41 -12.11
CA LEU A 70 0.91 18.56 -12.22
C LEU A 70 1.44 18.10 -10.84
N TYR A 71 1.60 19.04 -9.89
CA TYR A 71 2.04 18.71 -8.54
C TYR A 71 1.00 17.89 -7.76
N PHE A 72 -0.29 18.14 -7.99
CA PHE A 72 -1.34 17.27 -7.45
C PHE A 72 -1.19 15.84 -7.97
N GLY A 73 -1.02 15.68 -9.29
CA GLY A 73 -0.79 14.38 -9.93
C GLY A 73 0.45 13.68 -9.38
N LEU A 74 1.55 14.41 -9.18
CA LEU A 74 2.77 13.87 -8.58
C LEU A 74 2.52 13.31 -7.18
N GLY A 75 1.82 14.07 -6.32
CA GLY A 75 1.45 13.61 -4.98
C GLY A 75 0.53 12.39 -5.02
N PHE A 76 -0.45 12.39 -5.93
CA PHE A 76 -1.39 11.28 -6.12
C PHE A 76 -0.67 9.99 -6.52
N VAL A 77 0.20 10.05 -7.52
CA VAL A 77 1.01 8.91 -8.00
C VAL A 77 1.96 8.42 -6.92
N HIS A 78 2.63 9.32 -6.20
CA HIS A 78 3.45 8.93 -5.05
C HIS A 78 2.65 8.20 -3.97
N ALA A 79 1.41 8.63 -3.69
CA ALA A 79 0.55 7.93 -2.75
C ALA A 79 0.15 6.54 -3.28
N GLN A 80 -0.14 6.39 -4.57
CA GLN A 80 -0.44 5.06 -5.14
C GLN A 80 0.74 4.08 -4.91
N ASP A 81 1.96 4.55 -5.19
CA ASP A 81 3.11 3.63 -5.27
C ASP A 81 3.91 3.55 -3.95
N ARG A 82 3.84 4.58 -3.09
CA ARG A 82 4.76 4.79 -1.95
C ARG A 82 4.10 5.30 -0.67
N LEU A 83 2.77 5.18 -0.52
CA LEU A 83 2.05 5.70 0.66
C LEU A 83 2.71 5.29 1.99
N TRP A 84 3.01 4.00 2.16
CA TRP A 84 3.64 3.50 3.38
C TRP A 84 5.00 4.13 3.63
N GLN A 85 5.84 4.22 2.59
CA GLN A 85 7.17 4.84 2.71
C GLN A 85 7.04 6.31 3.11
N MET A 86 6.14 7.07 2.47
CA MET A 86 5.91 8.48 2.78
C MET A 86 5.43 8.67 4.22
N GLU A 87 4.44 7.88 4.65
CA GLU A 87 3.89 7.97 6.00
C GLU A 87 4.92 7.57 7.07
N PHE A 88 5.70 6.52 6.80
CA PHE A 88 6.80 6.09 7.65
C PHE A 88 7.83 7.22 7.83
N HIS A 89 8.30 7.83 6.75
CA HIS A 89 9.30 8.90 6.80
C HIS A 89 8.74 10.17 7.45
N ARG A 90 7.46 10.49 7.20
CA ARG A 90 6.76 11.59 7.85
C ARG A 90 6.74 11.39 9.37
N ARG A 91 6.38 10.20 9.84
CA ARG A 91 6.39 9.85 11.27
C ARG A 91 7.80 9.85 11.85
N LEU A 92 8.76 9.30 11.13
CA LEU A 92 10.16 9.31 11.55
C LEU A 92 10.65 10.76 11.77
N GLY A 93 10.46 11.64 10.78
CA GLY A 93 10.86 13.05 10.90
C GLY A 93 10.16 13.76 12.07
N GLN A 94 8.88 13.45 12.32
CA GLN A 94 8.11 13.96 13.46
C GLN A 94 8.52 13.34 14.81
N GLY A 95 9.29 12.26 14.81
CA GLY A 95 9.56 11.42 15.98
C GLY A 95 8.30 10.72 16.51
N ARG A 96 7.42 10.21 15.64
CA ARG A 96 6.14 9.56 16.00
C ARG A 96 6.04 8.12 15.50
N LEU A 97 7.17 7.47 15.31
CA LEU A 97 7.23 6.10 14.79
C LEU A 97 6.71 5.08 15.80
N ALA A 98 6.86 5.33 17.10
CA ALA A 98 6.35 4.46 18.16
C ALA A 98 4.81 4.32 18.18
N GLU A 99 4.07 5.22 17.53
CA GLU A 99 2.62 5.10 17.38
C GLU A 99 2.19 3.90 16.53
N ILE A 100 3.05 3.45 15.61
CA ILE A 100 2.77 2.34 14.69
C ILE A 100 3.67 1.12 14.91
N LEU A 101 4.89 1.32 15.46
CA LEU A 101 5.84 0.22 15.74
C LEU A 101 5.97 -0.11 17.23
N GLY A 102 5.30 0.65 18.11
CA GLY A 102 5.33 0.44 19.54
C GLY A 102 6.65 0.87 20.22
N PRO A 103 6.87 0.43 21.46
CA PRO A 103 7.93 0.93 22.34
C PRO A 103 9.35 0.81 21.77
N ALA A 104 9.59 -0.15 20.88
CA ALA A 104 10.90 -0.37 20.26
C ALA A 104 11.39 0.85 19.44
N ALA A 105 10.48 1.70 18.95
CA ALA A 105 10.83 2.90 18.18
C ALA A 105 11.06 4.16 19.04
N LEU A 106 10.82 4.11 20.35
CA LEU A 106 10.98 5.26 21.25
C LEU A 106 12.38 5.91 21.22
N PRO A 107 13.50 5.15 21.11
CA PRO A 107 14.82 5.78 21.00
C PRO A 107 14.95 6.68 19.76
N SER A 108 14.42 6.24 18.61
CA SER A 108 14.43 7.01 17.36
C SER A 108 13.54 8.25 17.47
N ASP A 109 12.35 8.09 18.04
CA ASP A 109 11.41 9.17 18.28
C ASP A 109 11.99 10.28 19.18
N ARG A 110 12.74 9.90 20.22
CA ARG A 110 13.44 10.84 21.09
C ARG A 110 14.56 11.54 20.32
N LEU A 111 15.38 10.81 19.57
CA LEU A 111 16.47 11.38 18.78
C LEU A 111 15.95 12.43 17.78
N MET A 112 14.93 12.09 16.98
CA MET A 112 14.39 13.00 15.96
C MET A 112 13.79 14.27 16.57
N ARG A 113 13.12 14.15 17.74
CA ARG A 113 12.64 15.32 18.48
C ARG A 113 13.77 16.16 19.06
N THR A 114 14.86 15.55 19.53
CA THR A 114 16.05 16.25 20.03
C THR A 114 16.76 17.02 18.90
N LEU A 115 16.89 16.42 17.72
CA LEU A 115 17.43 17.11 16.54
C LEU A 115 16.53 18.28 16.10
N GLY A 116 15.22 18.16 16.33
CA GLY A 116 14.27 19.25 16.11
C GLY A 116 14.04 19.60 14.63
N LEU A 117 14.44 18.73 13.69
CA LEU A 117 14.36 18.97 12.24
C LEU A 117 12.94 19.32 11.80
N TYR A 118 11.94 18.55 12.26
CA TYR A 118 10.55 18.78 11.90
C TYR A 118 9.97 20.09 12.48
N ARG A 119 10.49 20.58 13.61
CA ARG A 119 10.03 21.86 14.18
C ARG A 119 10.54 23.06 13.38
N ARG A 120 11.60 22.87 12.59
CA ARG A 120 12.31 23.93 11.85
C ARG A 120 12.09 23.88 10.34
N ALA A 121 11.39 22.88 9.83
CA ALA A 121 11.00 22.75 8.43
C ALA A 121 9.77 23.61 8.13
#